data_AF-A0A7X7LLM3-F1
#
_entry.id   AF-A0A7X7LLM3-F1
#
_cell.length_a   1.000
_cell.length_b   1.000
_cell.length_c   1.000
_cell.angle_alpha   90.00
_cell.angle_beta   90.00
_cell.angle_gamma   90.00
#
_symmetry.space_group_name_H-M   'P 1'
#
loop_
_entity.id
_entity.type
_entity.pdbx_description
1 polymer ?
#
loop_
_entity_poly.entity_id
_entity_poly.type
_entity_poly.pdbx_seq_one_letter_code
_entity_poly.pdbx_strand_id
1 'polypeptide(L)'
;MGLMDKFWAWFGVDNTELDEEMLEIIENGESNPRGIPNVVSIHTNKGMKVIVAEPESFDDAQALADHLKSRRQVILNLENTTPDISQRIVDFVSGTTYA
;
A
#
# COMPACT_ATOMS: atom_id res chain seq x y z
N MET A 1 -32.94 -20.57 -5.25
CA MET A 1 -31.81 -20.27 -4.34
C MET A 1 -30.54 -20.31 -5.17
N GLY A 2 -30.01 -19.12 -5.49
CA GLY A 2 -29.11 -18.92 -6.64
C GLY A 2 -27.65 -19.26 -6.34
N LEU A 3 -26.91 -19.66 -7.38
CA LEU A 3 -25.48 -19.94 -7.31
C LEU A 3 -24.65 -18.75 -6.80
N MET A 4 -25.15 -17.52 -6.93
CA MET A 4 -24.55 -16.31 -6.38
C MET A 4 -24.42 -16.35 -4.86
N ASP A 5 -25.38 -16.92 -4.15
CA ASP A 5 -25.39 -17.00 -2.68
C ASP A 5 -24.22 -17.87 -2.17
N LYS A 6 -23.86 -18.90 -2.94
CA LYS A 6 -22.70 -19.77 -2.67
C LYS A 6 -21.38 -19.12 -3.06
N PHE A 7 -21.40 -18.21 -4.04
CA PHE A 7 -20.22 -17.48 -4.48
C PHE A 7 -19.84 -16.40 -3.44
N TRP A 8 -20.83 -15.71 -2.88
CA TRP A 8 -20.63 -14.73 -1.81
C TRP A 8 -20.15 -15.36 -0.50
N ALA A 9 -20.70 -16.53 -0.13
CA ALA A 9 -20.24 -17.28 1.04
C ALA A 9 -18.78 -17.79 0.89
N TRP A 10 -18.34 -18.07 -0.33
CA TRP A 10 -16.96 -18.47 -0.61
C TRP A 10 -15.98 -17.29 -0.56
N PHE A 11 -16.44 -16.07 -0.87
CA PHE A 11 -15.63 -14.86 -0.80
C PHE A 11 -15.47 -14.28 0.62
N GLY A 12 -15.98 -14.96 1.65
CA GLY A 12 -15.71 -14.59 3.04
C GLY A 12 -16.17 -13.18 3.42
N VAL A 13 -17.10 -12.59 2.66
CA VAL A 13 -17.74 -11.31 3.00
C VAL A 13 -18.83 -11.61 4.03
N ASP A 14 -18.41 -12.06 5.21
CA ASP A 14 -19.22 -11.88 6.40
C ASP A 14 -19.12 -10.41 6.76
N ASN A 15 -20.25 -9.71 6.63
CA ASN A 15 -20.36 -8.29 6.97
C ASN A 15 -20.30 -8.16 8.49
N THR A 16 -19.10 -8.09 9.02
CA THR A 16 -18.84 -7.52 10.35
C THR A 16 -17.62 -6.63 10.24
N GLU A 17 -17.81 -5.34 10.53
CA GLU A 17 -16.79 -4.29 10.67
C GLU A 17 -16.30 -3.61 9.39
N LEU A 18 -17.15 -2.79 8.78
CA LEU A 18 -16.73 -1.51 8.18
C LEU A 18 -17.85 -0.47 8.41
N ASP A 19 -18.09 -0.18 9.68
CA ASP A 19 -18.72 1.09 10.07
C ASP A 19 -17.74 2.24 9.77
N GLU A 20 -18.32 3.40 9.44
CA GLU A 20 -17.68 4.72 9.35
C GLU A 20 -16.96 5.07 8.04
N GLU A 21 -17.74 5.45 7.01
CA GLU A 21 -17.53 6.74 6.31
C GLU A 21 -18.83 7.13 5.58
N MET A 22 -19.50 8.17 6.08
CA MET A 22 -20.77 8.69 5.54
C MET A 22 -20.63 9.09 4.06
N LEU A 23 -21.48 8.54 3.20
CA LEU A 23 -21.72 9.10 1.86
C LEU A 23 -22.88 10.10 1.93
N GLU A 24 -22.59 11.37 1.68
CA GLU A 24 -23.61 12.37 1.37
C GLU A 24 -24.37 11.98 0.10
N ILE A 25 -25.67 11.77 0.24
CA ILE A 25 -26.59 11.52 -0.88
C ILE A 25 -26.81 12.86 -1.60
N ILE A 26 -26.20 13.02 -2.78
CA ILE A 26 -26.64 14.05 -3.73
C ILE A 26 -27.84 13.48 -4.48
N GLU A 27 -29.03 13.91 -4.05
CA GLU A 27 -30.29 13.66 -4.74
C GLU A 27 -30.45 14.65 -5.91
N ASN A 28 -30.77 14.10 -7.09
CA ASN A 28 -31.50 14.68 -8.24
C ASN A 28 -30.76 14.61 -9.58
N GLY A 29 -31.38 13.91 -10.54
CA GLY A 29 -31.03 13.96 -11.96
C GLY A 29 -31.63 12.80 -12.75
N GLU A 30 -32.73 13.07 -13.44
CA GLU A 30 -33.62 12.16 -14.17
C GLU A 30 -32.94 11.22 -15.20
N SER A 31 -33.59 10.07 -15.41
CA SER A 31 -33.21 9.01 -16.34
C SER A 31 -33.30 9.42 -17.82
N ASN A 32 -32.22 9.26 -18.58
CA ASN A 32 -32.25 9.21 -20.05
C ASN A 32 -31.63 7.88 -20.56
N PRO A 33 -32.37 7.03 -21.31
CA PRO A 33 -31.94 5.67 -21.66
C PRO A 33 -31.21 5.62 -23.00
N ARG A 34 -30.04 6.26 -23.10
CA ARG A 34 -29.14 6.15 -24.28
C ARG A 34 -27.74 6.71 -23.97
N GLY A 35 -27.10 6.18 -22.92
CA GLY A 35 -25.80 6.68 -22.43
C GLY A 35 -24.67 5.67 -22.59
N ILE A 36 -23.74 6.00 -23.49
CA ILE A 36 -22.27 6.06 -23.31
C ILE A 36 -21.65 4.93 -22.44
N PRO A 37 -20.63 4.19 -22.93
CA PRO A 37 -19.99 3.13 -22.15
C PRO A 37 -19.53 3.69 -20.80
N ASN A 38 -19.97 3.04 -19.74
CA ASN A 38 -19.65 3.36 -18.36
C ASN A 38 -18.12 3.36 -18.22
N VAL A 39 -17.52 4.55 -18.15
CA VAL A 39 -16.08 4.72 -17.88
C VAL A 39 -15.88 4.36 -16.42
N VAL A 40 -15.66 3.08 -16.17
CA VAL A 40 -15.28 2.60 -14.85
C VAL A 40 -13.90 3.20 -14.59
N SER A 41 -13.81 4.06 -13.58
CA SER A 41 -12.55 4.61 -13.11
C SER A 41 -11.61 3.43 -12.84
N ILE A 42 -10.55 3.31 -13.63
CA ILE A 42 -9.42 2.43 -13.30
C ILE A 42 -8.95 2.96 -11.96
N HIS A 43 -9.25 2.21 -10.88
CA HIS A 43 -8.69 2.48 -9.58
C HIS A 43 -7.19 2.39 -9.77
N THR A 44 -6.57 3.56 -9.82
CA THR A 44 -5.15 3.77 -10.10
C THR A 44 -4.38 2.75 -9.30
N ASN A 45 -3.80 1.76 -9.98
CA ASN A 45 -2.89 0.79 -9.40
C ASN A 45 -1.87 1.63 -8.62
N LYS A 46 -1.94 1.59 -7.30
CA LYS A 46 -1.15 2.45 -6.42
C LYS A 46 0.30 2.01 -6.61
N GLY A 47 0.97 2.65 -7.57
CA GLY A 47 2.25 2.18 -8.11
C GLY A 47 3.22 1.91 -6.98
N MET A 48 3.66 0.67 -6.89
CA MET A 48 4.62 0.24 -5.89
C MET A 48 5.93 0.98 -6.15
N LYS A 49 6.30 1.90 -5.26
CA LYS A 49 7.54 2.67 -5.37
C LYS A 49 8.66 1.92 -4.67
N VAL A 50 9.68 1.57 -5.44
CA VAL A 50 10.89 0.91 -4.98
C VAL A 50 12.03 1.94 -4.96
N ILE A 51 12.83 1.91 -3.91
CA ILE A 51 14.04 2.72 -3.76
C ILE A 51 15.23 1.77 -3.69
N VAL A 52 16.28 2.11 -4.43
CA VAL A 52 17.58 1.45 -4.33
C VAL A 52 18.50 2.42 -3.62
N ALA A 53 19.17 1.96 -2.57
CA ALA A 53 20.08 2.76 -1.77
C ALA A 53 21.41 2.03 -1.57
N GLU A 54 22.51 2.77 -1.66
CA GLU A 54 23.87 2.31 -1.41
C GLU A 54 24.46 3.20 -0.32
N PRO A 55 24.23 2.87 0.97
CA PRO A 55 24.67 3.70 2.08
C PRO A 55 26.18 3.55 2.32
N GLU A 56 26.84 4.66 2.64
CA GLU A 56 28.27 4.67 3.00
C GLU A 56 28.48 5.01 4.48
N SER A 57 27.52 5.70 5.10
CA SER A 57 27.54 6.12 6.50
C SER A 57 26.33 5.59 7.26
N PHE A 58 26.45 5.53 8.59
CA PHE A 58 25.32 5.19 9.46
C PHE A 58 24.19 6.24 9.41
N ASP A 59 24.50 7.49 9.07
CA ASP A 59 23.49 8.58 8.99
C ASP A 59 22.44 8.30 7.89
N ASP A 60 22.81 7.54 6.85
CA ASP A 60 21.90 7.15 5.76
C ASP A 60 20.73 6.30 6.27
N ALA A 61 20.90 5.60 7.41
CA ALA A 61 19.88 4.74 8.00
C ALA A 61 18.58 5.49 8.32
N GLN A 62 18.68 6.78 8.68
CA GLN A 62 17.51 7.61 8.97
C GLN A 62 16.65 7.84 7.71
N ALA A 63 17.28 8.08 6.56
CA ALA A 63 16.57 8.24 5.29
C ALA A 63 15.87 6.94 4.88
N LEU A 64 16.50 5.79 5.13
CA LEU A 64 15.90 4.47 4.89
C LEU A 64 14.64 4.27 5.73
N ALA A 65 14.68 4.64 7.02
CA ALA A 65 13.52 4.57 7.90
C ALA A 65 12.36 5.45 7.39
N ASP A 66 12.64 6.67 6.92
CA ASP A 66 11.62 7.55 6.34
C ASP A 66 11.01 6.96 5.05
N HIS A 67 11.82 6.29 4.23
CA HIS A 67 11.32 5.57 3.07
C HIS A 67 10.40 4.39 3.47
N LEU A 68 10.80 3.59 4.44
CA LEU A 68 9.98 2.48 4.95
C LEU A 68 8.66 2.99 5.56
N LYS A 69 8.71 4.05 6.37
CA LYS A 69 7.52 4.69 6.97
C LYS A 69 6.52 5.18 5.93
N SER A 70 7.01 5.65 4.78
CA SER A 70 6.17 6.08 3.65
C SER A 70 5.61 4.93 2.79
N ARG A 71 5.75 3.67 3.24
CA ARG A 71 5.36 2.44 2.53
C ARG A 71 6.05 2.28 1.17
N ARG A 72 7.31 2.72 1.06
CA ARG A 72 8.17 2.45 -0.10
C ARG A 72 9.06 1.25 0.20
N GLN A 73 9.19 0.35 -0.76
CA GLN A 73 10.12 -0.77 -0.66
C GLN A 73 11.55 -0.27 -0.84
N VAL A 74 12.49 -0.83 -0.10
CA VAL A 74 13.90 -0.43 -0.13
C VAL A 74 14.76 -1.65 -0.45
N ILE A 75 15.63 -1.52 -1.45
CA ILE A 75 16.69 -2.47 -1.78
C ILE A 75 18.01 -1.82 -1.35
N LEU A 76 18.76 -2.50 -0.51
CA LEU A 76 20.05 -2.04 0.01
C LEU A 76 21.19 -2.75 -0.70
N ASN A 77 22.12 -1.97 -1.25
CA ASN A 77 23.44 -2.44 -1.65
C ASN A 77 24.46 -2.09 -0.58
N LEU A 78 25.06 -3.10 0.06
CA LEU A 78 26.06 -2.91 1.13
C LEU A 78 27.48 -3.32 0.68
N GLU A 79 27.72 -3.53 -0.61
CA GLU A 79 29.01 -4.00 -1.12
C GLU A 79 30.16 -3.02 -0.83
N ASN A 80 29.88 -1.71 -0.84
CA ASN A 80 30.85 -0.65 -0.58
C ASN A 80 30.78 -0.08 0.86
N THR A 81 29.93 -0.67 1.71
CA THR A 81 29.77 -0.25 3.10
C THR A 81 30.70 -1.07 4.00
N THR A 82 31.36 -0.43 4.97
CA THR A 82 32.22 -1.18 5.91
C THR A 82 31.38 -2.14 6.76
N PRO A 83 31.90 -3.33 7.12
CA PRO A 83 31.10 -4.36 7.79
C PRO A 83 30.50 -3.91 9.13
N ASP A 84 31.22 -3.06 9.86
CA ASP A 84 30.76 -2.45 11.11
C ASP A 84 29.59 -1.48 10.90
N ILE A 85 29.61 -0.67 9.83
CA ILE A 85 28.50 0.22 9.48
C ILE A 85 27.32 -0.59 8.94
N SER A 86 27.58 -1.56 8.06
CA SER A 86 26.56 -2.47 7.50
C SER A 86 25.74 -3.15 8.59
N GLN A 87 26.39 -3.71 9.60
CA GLN A 87 25.70 -4.34 10.73
C GLN A 87 24.80 -3.34 11.46
N ARG A 88 25.32 -2.15 11.76
CA ARG A 88 24.55 -1.10 12.45
C ARG A 88 23.33 -0.64 11.65
N ILE A 89 23.48 -0.47 10.33
CA ILE A 89 22.37 -0.11 9.45
C ILE A 89 21.29 -1.21 9.47
N VAL A 90 21.69 -2.47 9.36
CA VAL A 90 20.76 -3.61 9.40
C VAL A 90 20.04 -3.70 10.75
N ASP A 91 20.74 -3.54 11.87
CA ASP A 91 20.14 -3.56 13.20
C ASP A 91 19.13 -2.41 13.38
N PHE A 92 19.47 -1.20 12.92
CA PHE A 92 18.59 -0.04 12.98
C PHE A 92 17.34 -0.22 12.12
N VAL A 93 17.50 -0.65 10.86
CA VAL A 93 16.38 -0.90 9.94
C VAL A 93 15.49 -2.02 10.49
N SER A 94 16.06 -3.09 11.03
CA SER A 94 15.31 -4.18 11.67
C SER A 94 14.46 -3.69 12.85
N GLY A 95 15.05 -2.84 13.70
CA GLY A 95 14.32 -2.17 14.78
C GLY A 95 13.20 -1.26 14.28
N THR A 96 13.45 -0.53 13.19
CA THR A 96 12.45 0.35 12.56
C THR A 96 11.29 -0.45 11.95
N THR A 97 11.56 -1.62 11.37
CA THR A 97 10.52 -2.49 10.80
C THR A 97 9.70 -3.23 11.85
N TYR A 98 10.21 -3.35 13.08
CA TYR A 98 9.50 -3.98 14.18
C TYR A 98 8.50 -3.03 14.88
N ALA A 99 8.86 -1.74 14.97
CA ALA A 99 8.07 -0.68 15.62
C ALA A 99 6.83 -0.28 14.82
#